data_AF-A0A7C4LXJ8-F1
#
_entry.id   AF-A0A7C4LXJ8-F1
#
_cell.length_a   1.000
_cell.length_b   1.000
_cell.length_c   1.000
_cell.angle_alpha   90.00
_cell.angle_beta   90.00
_cell.angle_gamma   90.00
#
_symmetry.space_group_name_H-M   'P 1'
#
loop_
_entity.id
_entity.type
_entity.pdbx_description
1 polymer ?
#
loop_
_entity_poly.entity_id
_entity_poly.type
_entity_poly.pdbx_seq_one_letter_code
_entity_poly.pdbx_strand_id
1 'polypeptide(L)'
;MAKKTFEQALQQLEQIVRELESGDLPLEAALRKFEEGIELSKFCSQKLAETERRISLLLQNEAGEAIEKPLPVEPGGAEDEGS
;
A
#
# COMPACT_ATOMS: atom_id res chain seq x y z
N MET A 1 -0.89 8.92 -22.16
CA MET A 1 -0.05 8.72 -20.95
C MET A 1 -0.24 7.29 -20.49
N ALA A 2 0.82 6.51 -20.30
CA ALA A 2 0.70 5.13 -19.83
C ALA A 2 0.18 5.13 -18.40
N LYS A 3 -0.94 4.44 -18.14
CA LYS A 3 -1.50 4.29 -16.81
C LYS A 3 -0.57 3.37 -16.00
N LYS A 4 -0.03 3.82 -14.86
CA LYS A 4 0.79 2.96 -13.98
C LYS A 4 -0.03 1.73 -13.56
N THR A 5 0.54 0.54 -13.72
CA THR A 5 -0.02 -0.72 -13.21
C THR A 5 0.36 -0.94 -11.76
N PHE A 6 -0.31 -1.87 -11.08
CA PHE A 6 0.01 -2.22 -9.69
C PHE A 6 1.44 -2.74 -9.58
N GLU A 7 1.82 -3.67 -10.46
CA GLU A 7 3.14 -4.32 -10.49
C GLU A 7 4.25 -3.29 -10.72
N GLN A 8 4.03 -2.35 -11.63
CA GLN A 8 4.99 -1.27 -11.86
C GLN A 8 5.13 -0.33 -10.65
N ALA A 9 4.02 0.01 -9.99
CA ALA A 9 4.05 0.87 -8.82
C ALA A 9 4.75 0.18 -7.64
N LEU A 10 4.50 -1.12 -7.45
CA LEU A 10 5.15 -1.94 -6.44
C LEU A 10 6.66 -2.05 -6.70
N GLN A 11 7.08 -2.33 -7.93
CA GLN A 11 8.50 -2.38 -8.29
C GLN A 11 9.21 -1.04 -8.07
N GLN A 12 8.54 0.08 -8.38
CA GLN A 12 9.08 1.42 -8.10
C GLN A 12 9.22 1.68 -6.60
N LEU A 13 8.24 1.26 -5.80
CA LEU A 13 8.27 1.39 -4.35
C LEU A 13 9.42 0.58 -3.74
N GLU A 14 9.61 -0.67 -4.17
CA GLU A 14 10.72 -1.51 -3.73
C GLU A 14 12.08 -0.88 -4.05
N GLN A 15 12.22 -0.29 -5.24
CA GLN A 15 13.44 0.39 -5.64
C GLN A 15 13.72 1.62 -4.75
N ILE A 16 12.69 2.42 -4.45
CA ILE A 16 12.81 3.57 -3.55
C ILE A 16 13.23 3.13 -2.14
N VAL A 17 12.64 2.06 -1.61
CA VAL A 17 13.00 1.52 -0.29
C VAL A 17 14.48 1.13 -0.28
N ARG A 18 14.96 0.39 -1.28
CA ARG A 18 16.38 0.01 -1.39
C ARG A 18 17.31 1.22 -1.44
N GLU A 19 16.93 2.26 -2.18
CA GLU A 19 17.73 3.48 -2.29
C GLU A 19 17.77 4.25 -0.95
N LEU A 20 16.65 4.32 -0.22
CA LEU A 20 16.60 4.93 1.11
C LEU A 20 17.41 4.13 2.14
N GLU A 21 17.34 2.80 2.10
CA GLU A 21 18.08 1.91 2.99
C GLU A 21 19.60 1.94 2.75
N SER A 22 20.04 2.28 1.53
CA SER A 22 21.47 2.43 1.22
C SER A 22 22.15 3.54 2.04
N GLY A 23 21.40 4.58 2.43
CA GLY A 23 21.94 5.72 3.18
C GLY A 23 22.85 6.65 2.36
N ASP A 24 23.08 6.37 1.09
CA ASP A 24 24.01 7.14 0.22
C ASP A 24 23.36 8.41 -0.39
N LEU A 25 22.06 8.63 -0.14
CA LEU A 25 21.32 9.75 -0.71
C LEU A 25 21.53 11.04 0.09
N PRO A 26 21.78 12.18 -0.57
CA PRO A 26 21.66 13.49 0.06
C PRO A 26 20.27 13.69 0.69
N LEU A 27 20.20 14.44 1.79
CA LEU A 27 18.96 14.65 2.55
C LEU A 27 17.77 15.09 1.69
N GLU A 28 17.97 16.06 0.79
CA GLU A 28 16.90 16.52 -0.11
C GLU A 28 16.42 15.43 -1.08
N ALA A 29 17.34 14.59 -1.56
CA ALA A 29 16.99 13.48 -2.44
C ALA A 29 16.23 12.38 -1.67
N ALA A 30 16.67 12.07 -0.45
CA ALA A 30 16.01 11.13 0.44
C ALA A 30 14.57 11.58 0.77
N LEU A 31 14.36 12.87 1.05
CA LEU A 31 13.02 13.42 1.30
C LEU A 31 12.10 13.26 0.07
N ARG A 32 12.58 13.60 -1.13
CA ARG A 32 11.79 13.43 -2.36
C ARG A 32 11.43 11.96 -2.62
N LYS A 33 12.39 11.06 -2.41
CA LYS A 33 12.19 9.61 -2.56
C LYS A 33 11.18 9.09 -1.55
N PHE A 34 11.22 9.58 -0.31
CA PHE A 34 10.25 9.25 0.72
C PHE A 34 8.83 9.69 0.33
N GLU A 35 8.66 10.93 -0.12
CA GLU A 35 7.37 11.43 -0.61
C GLU A 35 6.82 10.58 -1.77
N GLU A 36 7.67 10.24 -2.75
CA GLU A 36 7.29 9.36 -3.85
C GLU A 36 6.89 7.96 -3.36
N GLY A 37 7.62 7.41 -2.40
CA GLY A 37 7.31 6.12 -1.77
C GLY A 37 5.95 6.11 -1.07
N ILE A 38 5.62 7.18 -0.35
CA ILE A 38 4.31 7.32 0.31
C ILE A 38 3.17 7.33 -0.72
N GLU A 39 3.31 8.06 -1.82
CA GLU A 39 2.28 8.12 -2.86
C GLU A 39 2.12 6.78 -3.59
N LEU A 40 3.22 6.06 -3.87
CA LEU A 40 3.16 4.72 -4.44
C LEU A 40 2.52 3.71 -3.48
N SER A 41 2.84 3.78 -2.18
CA SER A 41 2.24 2.92 -1.15
C SER A 41 0.72 3.11 -1.06
N LYS A 42 0.26 4.38 -1.07
CA LYS A 42 -1.18 4.70 -1.11
C LYS A 42 -1.83 4.15 -2.38
N PHE A 43 -1.20 4.33 -3.54
CA PHE A 43 -1.72 3.81 -4.81
C PHE A 43 -1.89 2.28 -4.79
N CYS A 44 -0.87 1.55 -4.32
CA CYS A 44 -0.91 0.10 -4.20
C CYS A 44 -2.04 -0.35 -3.26
N SER A 45 -2.14 0.30 -2.10
CA SER A 45 -3.18 0.00 -1.09
C SER A 45 -4.59 0.22 -1.65
N GLN A 46 -4.81 1.32 -2.38
CA GLN A 46 -6.09 1.59 -3.03
C GLN A 46 -6.44 0.55 -4.10
N LYS A 47 -5.46 0.11 -4.89
CA LYS A 47 -5.67 -0.92 -5.93
C LYS A 47 -6.04 -2.27 -5.33
N LEU A 48 -5.41 -2.65 -4.22
CA LEU A 48 -5.76 -3.87 -3.49
C LEU A 48 -7.18 -3.77 -2.93
N ALA A 49 -7.53 -2.66 -2.27
CA ALA A 49 -8.87 -2.45 -1.72
C ALA A 49 -9.97 -2.44 -2.79
N GLU A 50 -9.72 -1.84 -3.96
CA GLU A 50 -10.64 -1.90 -5.11
C GLU A 50 -10.85 -3.34 -5.59
N THR A 51 -9.76 -4.11 -5.67
CA THR A 51 -9.78 -5.51 -6.12
C THR A 51 -10.53 -6.39 -5.14
N GLU A 52 -10.26 -6.25 -3.84
CA GLU A 52 -10.94 -6.96 -2.77
C GLU A 52 -12.45 -6.70 -2.81
N ARG A 53 -12.88 -5.43 -2.88
CA ARG A 53 -14.30 -5.07 -3.01
C ARG A 53 -14.96 -5.73 -4.22
N ARG A 54 -14.26 -5.77 -5.36
CA ARG A 54 -14.78 -6.40 -6.58
C ARG A 54 -14.94 -7.91 -6.39
N ILE A 55 -13.99 -8.58 -5.73
CA ILE A 55 -14.08 -10.01 -5.39
C ILE A 55 -15.26 -10.25 -4.44
N SER A 56 -15.41 -9.44 -3.39
CA SER A 56 -16.54 -9.55 -2.45
C SER A 56 -17.89 -9.44 -3.15
N LEU A 57 -18.05 -8.49 -4.08
CA LEU A 57 -19.30 -8.34 -4.85
C LEU A 57 -19.58 -9.55 -5.75
N LEU A 58 -18.55 -10.12 -6.38
CA LEU A 58 -18.71 -11.33 -7.21
C LEU A 58 -19.14 -12.53 -6.37
N LEU A 59 -18.51 -12.74 -5.22
CA LEU A 59 -18.86 -13.83 -4.29
C LEU A 59 -20.26 -13.66 -3.69
N GLN A 60 -20.66 -12.43 -3.35
CA GLN A 60 -22.03 -12.13 -2.89
C GLN A 60 -23.08 -12.47 -3.94
N ASN A 61 -22.79 -12.19 -5.22
CA ASN A 61 -23.70 -12.48 -6.33
C ASN A 61 -23.80 -13.99 -6.63
N GLU A 62 -22.73 -14.77 -6.41
CA GLU A 62 -22.76 -16.24 -6.58
C GLU A 62 -23.36 -16.98 -5.38
N ALA A 63 -23.15 -16.50 -4.15
CA ALA A 63 -23.55 -17.20 -2.93
C ALA A 63 -24.91 -16.76 -2.36
N GLY A 64 -25.45 -15.59 -2.75
CA GLY A 64 -26.69 -15.06 -2.18
C GLY A 64 -26.61 -14.64 -0.71
N GLU A 65 -25.48 -14.86 -0.03
CA GLU A 65 -25.23 -14.49 1.36
C GLU A 65 -23.90 -13.74 1.50
N ALA A 66 -23.92 -12.68 2.30
CA ALA A 66 -22.83 -11.73 2.44
C ALA A 66 -21.63 -12.32 3.19
N ILE A 67 -20.45 -12.32 2.54
CA ILE A 67 -19.19 -12.58 3.23
C ILE A 67 -18.67 -11.26 3.82
N GLU A 68 -18.90 -11.06 5.12
CA GLU A 68 -18.27 -10.00 5.91
C GLU A 68 -17.05 -10.55 6.66
N LYS A 69 -15.85 -10.07 6.30
CA LYS A 69 -15.11 -9.08 7.10
C LYS A 69 -13.78 -8.76 6.42
N PRO A 70 -13.45 -7.48 6.19
CA PRO A 70 -12.09 -7.10 5.80
C PRO A 70 -11.13 -7.51 6.92
N LEU A 71 -9.94 -7.99 6.56
CA LEU A 71 -8.86 -8.18 7.51
C LEU A 71 -8.58 -6.84 8.20
N PRO A 72 -8.50 -6.80 9.55
CA PRO A 72 -8.08 -5.60 10.23
C PRO A 72 -6.63 -5.34 9.82
N VAL A 73 -6.42 -4.33 8.98
CA VAL A 73 -5.10 -3.71 8.87
C VAL A 73 -4.93 -2.92 10.14
N GLU A 74 -4.32 -3.54 11.15
CA GLU A 74 -3.98 -2.85 12.39
C GLU A 74 -2.96 -1.76 12.00
N PRO A 75 -3.30 -0.46 12.09
CA PRO A 75 -2.26 0.54 12.03
C PRO A 75 -1.39 0.31 13.27
N GLY A 76 -0.10 0.06 13.08
CA GLY A 76 0.86 0.00 14.18
C GLY A 76 0.80 1.29 14.99
N GLY A 77 -0.03 1.30 16.02
CA GLY A 77 -0.15 2.34 17.03
C GLY A 77 0.73 1.95 18.19
N ALA A 78 1.83 2.68 18.33
CA ALA A 78 2.60 2.72 19.56
C ALA A 78 1.71 3.31 20.66
N GLU A 79 1.48 2.55 21.73
CA GLU A 79 1.39 3.05 23.12
C GLU A 79 1.12 1.89 24.09
N ASP A 80 2.17 1.47 24.82
CA ASP A 80 2.01 1.06 26.21
C ASP A 80 2.87 2.02 27.04
N GLU A 81 2.18 2.99 27.66
CA GLU A 81 2.73 3.86 28.68
C GLU A 81 2.91 3.08 29.99
N GLY A 82 4.10 3.16 30.58
CA GLY A 82 4.30 3.30 32.03
C GLY A 82 3.76 2.22 32.98
N SER A 83 4.68 1.39 33.47
CA SER A 83 4.97 1.28 34.91
C SER A 83 6.43 0.93 35.15
#